data_AF-A0A6G3XEL7-F1
#
_entry.id   AF-A0A6G3XEL7-F1
#
_cell.length_a   1.000
_cell.length_b   1.000
_cell.length_c   1.000
_cell.angle_alpha   90.00
_cell.angle_beta   90.00
_cell.angle_gamma   90.00
#
_symmetry.space_group_name_H-M   'P 1'
#
loop_
_entity.id
_entity.type
_entity.pdbx_description
1 polymer ?
#
loop_
_entity_poly.entity_id
_entity_poly.type
_entity_poly.pdbx_seq_one_letter_code
_entity_poly.pdbx_strand_id
1 'polypeptide(L)'
;ENADLAEREAAEEEPTAVPTPGPELVRDAFATLQATLYDTCTPGAGDCAYFLGRVTRELTELDESMRADGKGPGHFKKPLADMKVLFDKLGDDRSEAHLEKYFSEIVGTRDGINTWMQDHPDDYR
;
A
#
# COMPACT_ATOMS: atom_id res chain seq x y z
N GLU A 1 8.40 -61.71 -9.15
CA GLU A 1 7.36 -60.87 -8.54
C GLU A 1 7.81 -59.43 -8.58
N ASN A 2 7.03 -58.59 -9.26
CA ASN A 2 7.09 -57.14 -9.19
C ASN A 2 6.24 -56.72 -7.97
N ALA A 3 6.91 -56.43 -6.86
CA ALA A 3 6.36 -55.88 -5.61
C ALA A 3 7.60 -55.52 -4.78
N ASP A 4 7.92 -54.30 -4.38
CA ASP A 4 7.11 -53.11 -4.24
C ASP A 4 8.05 -51.91 -4.41
N LEU A 5 7.97 -51.26 -5.57
CA LEU A 5 8.32 -49.86 -5.76
C LEU A 5 7.25 -48.98 -5.08
N ALA A 6 6.90 -49.28 -3.83
CA ALA A 6 5.82 -48.63 -3.09
C ALA A 6 6.32 -47.88 -1.84
N GLU A 7 7.63 -47.61 -1.75
CA GLU A 7 8.20 -46.64 -0.80
C GLU A 7 8.68 -45.37 -1.51
N ARG A 8 8.13 -45.10 -2.71
CA ARG A 8 8.48 -43.94 -3.53
C ARG A 8 7.23 -43.18 -3.99
N GLU A 9 6.26 -43.00 -3.13
CA GLU A 9 5.14 -42.07 -3.37
C GLU A 9 4.39 -41.86 -2.05
N ALA A 10 3.93 -40.63 -1.81
CA ALA A 10 3.23 -40.17 -0.60
C ALA A 10 4.09 -39.77 0.61
N ALA A 11 5.08 -38.90 0.39
CA ALA A 11 5.06 -37.67 1.17
C ALA A 11 4.52 -36.61 0.22
N GLU A 12 3.20 -36.42 0.26
CA GLU A 12 2.56 -35.24 -0.32
C GLU A 12 3.32 -34.01 0.18
N GLU A 13 4.06 -33.37 -0.74
CA GLU A 13 4.31 -31.94 -0.63
C GLU A 13 2.92 -31.30 -0.58
N GLU A 14 2.40 -31.09 0.63
CA GLU A 14 1.32 -30.12 0.80
C GLU A 14 1.81 -28.84 0.13
N PRO A 15 1.05 -28.26 -0.82
CA PRO A 15 1.42 -26.98 -1.35
C PRO A 15 1.45 -26.07 -0.13
N THR A 16 2.64 -25.57 0.23
CA THR A 16 2.75 -24.51 1.23
C THR A 16 1.95 -23.36 0.66
N ALA A 17 0.68 -23.26 1.07
CA ALA A 17 -0.17 -22.14 0.73
C ALA A 17 0.62 -20.92 1.18
N VAL A 18 1.05 -20.11 0.22
CA VAL A 18 1.72 -18.85 0.51
C VAL A 18 0.79 -18.13 1.50
N PRO A 19 1.24 -17.83 2.74
CA PRO A 19 0.35 -17.21 3.70
C PRO A 19 -0.18 -15.94 3.06
N THR A 20 -1.50 -15.84 2.95
CA THR A 20 -2.13 -14.63 2.43
C THR A 20 -1.66 -13.47 3.29
N PRO A 21 -1.20 -12.36 2.69
CA PRO A 21 -0.78 -11.19 3.45
C PRO A 21 -1.83 -10.82 4.49
N GLY A 22 -1.39 -10.80 5.75
CA GLY A 22 -2.23 -10.41 6.87
C GLY A 22 -2.27 -8.90 7.08
N PRO A 23 -3.07 -8.43 8.05
CA PRO A 23 -3.21 -7.01 8.37
C PRO A 23 -1.89 -6.33 8.76
N GLU A 24 -0.89 -7.10 9.17
CA GLU A 24 0.48 -6.67 9.49
C GLU A 24 1.12 -5.85 8.35
N LEU A 25 0.95 -6.26 7.08
CA LEU A 25 1.54 -5.50 5.97
C LEU A 25 0.83 -4.15 5.76
N VAL A 26 -0.49 -4.13 5.91
CA VAL A 26 -1.27 -2.88 5.86
C VAL A 26 -0.87 -1.98 7.00
N ARG A 27 -0.68 -2.53 8.21
CA ARG A 27 -0.20 -1.79 9.38
C ARG A 27 1.15 -1.15 9.14
N ASP A 28 2.11 -1.92 8.63
CA ASP A 28 3.48 -1.47 8.45
C ASP A 28 3.55 -0.40 7.33
N ALA A 29 2.86 -0.61 6.20
CA ALA A 29 2.74 0.39 5.14
C ALA A 29 1.99 1.65 5.62
N PHE A 30 0.98 1.49 6.47
CA PHE A 30 0.31 2.64 7.06
C PHE A 30 1.24 3.41 8.00
N ALA A 31 2.06 2.73 8.81
CA ALA A 31 3.01 3.37 9.71
C ALA A 31 4.04 4.22 8.95
N THR A 32 4.52 3.78 7.79
CA THR A 32 5.46 4.57 6.97
C THR A 32 4.78 5.78 6.32
N LEU A 33 3.52 5.66 5.89
CA LEU A 33 2.70 6.81 5.48
C LEU A 33 2.55 7.82 6.62
N GLN A 34 2.25 7.36 7.83
CA GLN A 34 2.11 8.21 9.02
C GLN A 34 3.39 8.97 9.36
N ALA A 35 4.55 8.38 9.09
CA ALA A 35 5.86 9.02 9.26
C ALA A 35 6.09 10.22 8.33
N THR A 36 5.14 10.55 7.45
CA THR A 36 5.17 11.75 6.60
C THR A 36 4.18 12.84 7.05
N LEU A 37 3.28 12.58 8.01
CA LEU A 37 2.16 13.48 8.33
C LEU A 37 2.58 14.84 8.91
N TYR A 38 3.70 14.86 9.64
CA TYR A 38 4.25 16.09 10.21
C TYR A 38 5.19 16.83 9.24
N ASP A 39 5.45 16.23 8.09
CA ASP A 39 6.25 16.83 7.03
C ASP A 39 5.33 17.53 6.02
N THR A 40 5.85 18.61 5.43
CA THR A 40 5.27 19.34 4.31
C THR A 40 6.40 20.04 3.54
N CYS A 41 6.07 20.66 2.41
CA CYS A 41 7.01 21.47 1.64
C CYS A 41 6.31 22.66 0.99
N THR A 42 7.10 23.61 0.48
CA THR A 42 6.62 24.69 -0.38
C THR A 42 6.97 24.34 -1.84
N PRO A 43 6.01 24.31 -2.77
CA PRO A 43 6.32 24.09 -4.19
C PRO A 43 7.37 25.07 -4.72
N GLY A 44 8.32 24.55 -5.52
CA GLY A 44 9.50 25.26 -6.01
C GLY A 44 10.70 25.25 -5.05
N ALA A 45 10.56 24.68 -3.85
CA ALA A 45 11.68 24.41 -2.96
C ALA A 45 12.26 23.01 -3.25
N GLY A 46 13.59 22.88 -3.26
CA GLY A 46 14.25 21.64 -3.66
C GLY A 46 14.00 20.42 -2.76
N ASP A 47 13.47 20.62 -1.54
CA ASP A 47 13.03 19.56 -0.64
C ASP A 47 11.62 19.05 -0.97
N CYS A 48 10.86 19.78 -1.78
CA CYS A 48 9.47 19.47 -2.07
C CYS A 48 9.30 18.24 -2.96
N ALA A 49 10.20 18.09 -3.95
CA ALA A 49 10.28 16.88 -4.78
C ALA A 49 10.47 15.62 -3.92
N TYR A 50 11.38 15.69 -2.94
CA TYR A 50 11.67 14.56 -2.06
C TYR A 50 10.46 14.20 -1.20
N PHE A 51 9.84 15.19 -0.56
CA PHE A 51 8.65 14.98 0.26
C PHE A 51 7.49 14.38 -0.55
N LEU A 52 7.13 14.98 -1.69
CA LEU A 52 6.01 14.51 -2.53
C LEU A 52 6.27 13.14 -3.14
N GLY A 53 7.52 12.86 -3.53
CA GLY A 53 7.95 11.55 -4.00
C GLY A 53 7.81 10.49 -2.90
N ARG A 54 8.21 10.82 -1.66
CA ARG A 54 8.05 9.94 -0.50
C ARG A 54 6.58 9.65 -0.22
N VAL A 55 5.73 10.67 -0.10
CA VAL A 55 4.28 10.48 0.16
C VAL A 55 3.64 9.60 -0.91
N THR A 56 3.94 9.86 -2.19
CA THR A 56 3.38 9.07 -3.29
C THR A 56 3.82 7.61 -3.23
N ARG A 57 5.08 7.33 -2.87
CA ARG A 57 5.59 5.96 -2.66
C ARG A 57 4.87 5.25 -1.52
N GLU A 58 4.73 5.90 -0.35
CA GLU A 58 4.03 5.30 0.80
C GLU A 58 2.56 5.00 0.47
N LEU A 59 1.89 5.88 -0.29
CA LEU A 59 0.53 5.64 -0.78
C LEU A 59 0.47 4.42 -1.72
N THR A 60 1.46 4.24 -2.59
CA THR A 60 1.53 3.05 -3.46
C THR A 60 1.69 1.78 -2.63
N GLU A 61 2.62 1.76 -1.68
CA GLU A 61 2.87 0.59 -0.80
C GLU A 61 1.62 0.27 0.05
N LEU A 62 0.87 1.28 0.48
CA LEU A 62 -0.39 1.10 1.17
C LEU A 62 -1.51 0.55 0.26
N ASP A 63 -1.66 1.06 -0.97
CA ASP A 63 -2.61 0.52 -1.95
C ASP A 63 -2.36 -0.95 -2.24
N GLU A 64 -1.10 -1.31 -2.48
CA GLU A 64 -0.68 -2.69 -2.76
C GLU A 64 -0.96 -3.62 -1.58
N SER A 65 -0.59 -3.22 -0.35
CA SER A 65 -0.85 -4.03 0.85
C SER A 65 -2.35 -4.21 1.11
N MET A 66 -3.16 -3.17 0.96
CA MET A 66 -4.62 -3.23 1.14
C MET A 66 -5.30 -4.15 0.11
N ARG A 67 -4.80 -4.21 -1.13
CA ARG A 67 -5.33 -5.12 -2.16
C ARG A 67 -4.94 -6.57 -1.90
N ALA A 68 -3.74 -6.78 -1.34
CA ALA A 68 -3.19 -8.10 -1.06
C ALA A 68 -3.67 -8.70 0.27
N ASP A 69 -4.24 -7.88 1.17
CA ASP A 69 -4.76 -8.31 2.45
C ASP A 69 -5.82 -9.42 2.31
N GLY A 70 -5.80 -10.39 3.25
CA GLY A 70 -6.69 -11.54 3.24
C GLY A 70 -8.19 -11.24 3.38
N LYS A 71 -8.58 -10.06 3.87
CA LYS A 71 -9.99 -9.60 3.89
C LYS A 71 -10.41 -9.03 2.53
N GLY A 72 -9.45 -8.76 1.65
CA GLY A 72 -9.62 -8.30 0.28
C GLY A 72 -9.95 -6.81 0.14
N PRO A 73 -9.92 -6.29 -1.11
CA PRO A 73 -10.08 -4.85 -1.39
C PRO A 73 -11.45 -4.28 -1.03
N GLY A 74 -12.45 -5.14 -0.83
CA GLY A 74 -13.78 -4.74 -0.36
C GLY A 74 -13.78 -4.19 1.07
N HIS A 75 -12.75 -4.49 1.86
CA HIS A 75 -12.55 -3.97 3.21
C HIS A 75 -12.09 -2.50 3.17
N PHE A 76 -11.12 -2.20 2.31
CA PHE A 76 -10.49 -0.87 2.18
C PHE A 76 -11.10 -0.01 1.06
N LYS A 77 -12.41 -0.11 0.81
CA LYS A 77 -13.06 0.51 -0.35
C LYS A 77 -12.76 2.00 -0.52
N LYS A 78 -12.84 2.77 0.57
CA LYS A 78 -12.62 4.22 0.51
C LYS A 78 -11.15 4.56 0.27
N PRO A 79 -10.17 4.09 1.08
CA PRO A 79 -8.76 4.35 0.81
C PRO A 79 -8.33 3.96 -0.63
N LEU A 80 -8.72 2.77 -1.09
CA LEU A 80 -8.38 2.30 -2.44
C LEU A 80 -9.01 3.15 -3.54
N ALA A 81 -10.23 3.67 -3.33
CA ALA A 81 -10.86 4.57 -4.28
C ALA A 81 -10.16 5.94 -4.33
N ASP A 82 -9.81 6.50 -3.18
CA ASP A 82 -9.12 7.79 -3.08
C ASP A 82 -7.71 7.72 -3.71
N MET A 83 -6.95 6.65 -3.44
CA MET A 83 -5.65 6.42 -4.07
C MET A 83 -5.78 6.21 -5.57
N LYS A 84 -6.79 5.47 -6.04
CA LYS A 84 -7.04 5.33 -7.48
C LYS A 84 -7.27 6.68 -8.16
N VAL A 85 -8.10 7.54 -7.57
CA VAL A 85 -8.36 8.89 -8.14
C VAL A 85 -7.07 9.72 -8.19
N LEU A 86 -6.23 9.64 -7.17
CA LEU A 86 -4.93 10.29 -7.18
C LEU A 86 -4.02 9.73 -8.28
N PHE A 87 -3.85 8.40 -8.35
CA PHE A 87 -2.95 7.76 -9.31
C PHE A 87 -3.42 7.93 -10.76
N ASP A 88 -4.73 7.97 -11.03
CA ASP A 88 -5.27 8.31 -12.35
C ASP A 88 -4.89 9.74 -12.79
N LYS A 89 -4.80 10.68 -11.85
CA LYS A 89 -4.35 12.06 -12.13
C LYS A 89 -2.84 12.15 -12.33
N LEU A 90 -2.07 11.43 -11.51
CA LEU A 90 -0.61 11.45 -11.56
C LEU A 90 -0.06 10.68 -12.77
N GLY A 91 -0.71 9.60 -13.19
CA GLY A 91 -0.15 8.67 -14.17
C GLY A 91 1.19 8.10 -13.69
N ASP A 92 2.14 7.97 -14.60
CA ASP A 92 3.49 7.44 -14.31
C ASP A 92 4.55 8.53 -14.13
N ASP A 93 4.20 9.80 -14.36
CA ASP A 93 5.15 10.92 -14.21
C ASP A 93 5.43 11.17 -12.72
N ARG A 94 6.70 11.13 -12.35
CA ARG A 94 7.21 11.37 -10.99
C ARG A 94 8.22 12.52 -10.96
N SER A 95 8.26 13.33 -12.01
CA SER A 95 9.08 14.55 -12.04
C SER A 95 8.59 15.56 -11.01
N GLU A 96 9.52 16.36 -10.48
CA GLU A 96 9.24 17.39 -9.47
C GLU A 96 8.10 18.32 -9.89
N ALA A 97 8.21 18.94 -11.07
CA ALA A 97 7.21 19.88 -11.57
C ALA A 97 5.80 19.25 -11.67
N HIS A 98 5.72 17.96 -11.99
CA HIS A 98 4.46 17.24 -12.06
C HIS A 98 3.89 16.93 -10.68
N LEU A 99 4.71 16.43 -9.75
CA LEU A 99 4.27 16.15 -8.38
C LEU A 99 3.82 17.44 -7.67
N GLU A 100 4.58 18.53 -7.81
CA GLU A 100 4.23 19.82 -7.22
C GLU A 100 2.91 20.39 -7.75
N LYS A 101 2.63 20.20 -9.04
CA LYS A 101 1.34 20.58 -9.64
C LYS A 101 0.15 19.91 -8.95
N TYR A 102 0.34 18.70 -8.41
CA TYR A 102 -0.68 17.93 -7.68
C TYR A 102 -0.43 17.90 -6.16
N PHE A 103 0.35 18.84 -5.62
CA PHE A 103 0.69 18.91 -4.19
C PHE A 103 -0.55 18.74 -3.29
N SER A 104 -1.61 19.53 -3.55
CA SER A 104 -2.81 19.52 -2.72
C SER A 104 -3.56 18.18 -2.77
N GLU A 105 -3.62 17.54 -3.93
CA GLU A 105 -4.19 16.20 -4.05
C GLU A 105 -3.36 15.14 -3.33
N ILE A 106 -2.03 15.15 -3.48
CA ILE A 106 -1.15 14.18 -2.82
C ILE A 106 -1.29 14.28 -1.29
N VAL A 107 -1.15 15.49 -0.75
CA VAL A 107 -1.25 15.75 0.69
C VAL A 107 -2.67 15.49 1.20
N GLY A 108 -3.69 15.93 0.47
CA GLY A 108 -5.09 15.71 0.83
C GLY A 108 -5.49 14.24 0.88
N THR A 109 -5.02 13.43 -0.09
CA THR A 109 -5.24 11.97 -0.09
C THR A 109 -4.54 11.30 1.08
N ARG A 110 -3.26 11.64 1.35
CA ARG A 110 -2.53 11.15 2.53
C ARG A 110 -3.30 11.42 3.83
N ASP A 111 -3.70 12.66 4.03
CA ASP A 111 -4.36 13.08 5.27
C ASP A 111 -5.74 12.42 5.41
N GLY A 112 -6.52 12.36 4.33
CA GLY A 112 -7.82 11.72 4.30
C GLY A 112 -7.77 10.22 4.56
N ILE A 113 -6.75 9.52 4.03
CA ILE A 113 -6.52 8.11 4.33
C ILE A 113 -6.09 7.93 5.78
N ASN A 114 -5.19 8.76 6.30
CA ASN A 114 -4.84 8.70 7.72
C ASN A 114 -6.05 8.87 8.63
N THR A 115 -6.92 9.86 8.38
CA THR A 115 -8.16 10.00 9.14
C THR A 115 -9.03 8.74 9.06
N TRP A 116 -9.25 8.22 7.85
CA TRP A 116 -10.07 7.02 7.69
C TRP A 116 -9.48 5.81 8.42
N MET A 117 -8.18 5.56 8.28
CA MET A 117 -7.50 4.45 8.96
C MET A 117 -7.59 4.60 10.48
N GLN A 118 -7.40 5.81 11.02
CA GLN A 118 -7.54 6.04 12.47
C GLN A 118 -8.96 5.77 12.99
N ASP A 119 -9.98 5.98 12.15
CA ASP A 119 -11.38 5.64 12.47
C ASP A 119 -11.70 4.14 12.32
N HIS A 120 -10.81 3.34 11.71
CA HIS A 120 -10.97 1.91 11.48
C HIS A 120 -9.78 1.07 12.02
N PRO A 121 -9.49 1.12 13.34
CA PRO A 121 -8.36 0.40 13.94
C PRO A 121 -8.28 -1.09 13.63
N ASP A 122 -9.42 -1.76 13.67
CA ASP A 122 -9.56 -3.22 13.60
C ASP A 122 -9.31 -3.76 12.18
N ASP A 123 -9.24 -2.85 11.21
CA ASP A 123 -9.03 -3.22 9.82
C ASP A 123 -7.58 -3.66 9.57
N TYR A 124 -6.63 -3.15 10.36
CA TYR A 124 -5.18 -3.35 10.19
C TYR A 124 -4.41 -3.61 11.50
N ARG A 125 -5.08 -3.84 12.63
CA ARG A 125 -4.46 -4.22 13.92
C ARG A 125 -4.54 -5.70 14.22
#